data_AF-A0A815K6M6-F1
#
_entry.id   AF-A0A815K6M6-F1
#
_cell.length_a   1.000
_cell.length_b   1.000
_cell.length_c   1.000
_cell.angle_alpha   90.00
_cell.angle_beta   90.00
_cell.angle_gamma   90.00
#
_symmetry.space_group_name_H-M   'P 1'
#
loop_
_entity.id
_entity.type
_entity.pdbx_description
1 polymer ?
#
loop_
_entity_poly.entity_id
_entity_poly.type
_entity_poly.pdbx_seq_one_letter_code
_entity_poly.pdbx_strand_id
1 'polypeptide(L)'
;MSSVIDELAEENKESITLVWFDPNTNEKMKTTDMMKKLRSINDYVLIETNEEECISYIKKVTNEKIFLVIPGTSANILLPRIIDLKQIEVIFIICDVRRKYFYLLDKYPKIAGIFIDQEDLNSNIRKNIRSLNKQMEAFSFYDQKQTVSMDLSERTAEFLWFQLIHDVVICLP
;
A
#
# COMPACT_ATOMS: atom_id res chain seq x y z
N MET A 1 -20.32 4.26 33.20
CA MET A 1 -18.92 4.70 33.37
C MET A 1 -18.16 4.20 32.15
N SER A 2 -18.20 4.81 30.97
CA SER A 2 -17.95 6.20 30.53
C SER A 2 -16.62 6.77 31.01
N SER A 3 -15.59 6.53 30.21
CA SER A 3 -14.33 7.29 30.12
C SER A 3 -13.82 7.08 28.69
N VAL A 4 -14.26 7.90 27.73
CA VAL A 4 -13.48 9.01 27.16
C VAL A 4 -12.13 8.52 26.60
N ILE A 5 -12.17 7.66 25.57
CA ILE A 5 -11.16 7.60 24.50
C ILE A 5 -11.81 7.14 23.17
N ASP A 6 -13.06 7.55 22.91
CA ASP A 6 -13.50 7.75 21.53
C ASP A 6 -12.84 9.06 21.05
N GLU A 7 -11.51 9.06 20.94
CA GLU A 7 -10.86 10.02 20.05
C GLU A 7 -11.34 9.64 18.67
N LEU A 8 -12.25 10.47 18.14
CA LEU A 8 -12.77 10.45 16.80
C LEU A 8 -11.65 10.00 15.85
N ALA A 9 -11.67 8.72 15.46
CA ALA A 9 -10.89 8.26 14.34
C ALA A 9 -11.44 9.05 13.16
N GLU A 10 -10.75 10.14 12.80
CA GLU A 10 -11.13 10.95 11.66
C GLU A 10 -11.35 9.98 10.49
N GLU A 11 -12.53 10.04 9.89
CA GLU A 11 -12.85 9.21 8.75
C GLU A 11 -11.78 9.47 7.68
N ASN A 12 -11.13 8.42 7.20
CA ASN A 12 -10.13 8.60 6.15
C ASN A 12 -10.82 9.13 4.89
N LYS A 13 -10.35 10.27 4.40
CA LYS A 13 -10.82 10.90 3.16
C LYS A 13 -9.87 10.66 1.99
N GLU A 14 -8.79 9.93 2.23
CA GLU A 14 -7.82 9.54 1.22
C GLU A 14 -8.19 8.20 0.58
N SER A 15 -7.66 7.93 -0.61
CA SER A 15 -7.78 6.61 -1.27
C SER A 15 -6.87 5.55 -0.65
N ILE A 16 -5.96 5.96 0.23
CA ILE A 16 -4.90 5.14 0.80
C ILE A 16 -4.89 5.29 2.32
N THR A 17 -4.78 4.16 3.02
CA THR A 17 -4.44 4.12 4.45
C THR A 17 -3.06 3.50 4.61
N LEU A 18 -2.15 4.23 5.26
CA LEU A 18 -0.87 3.68 5.71
C LEU A 18 -1.03 3.10 7.12
N VAL A 19 -0.94 1.79 7.25
CA VAL A 19 -1.01 1.08 8.53
C VAL A 19 0.41 0.71 8.96
N TRP A 20 0.80 1.15 10.15
CA TRP A 20 2.03 0.76 10.82
C TRP A 20 1.70 -0.24 11.93
N PHE A 21 1.99 -1.52 11.71
CA PHE A 21 1.83 -2.53 12.74
C PHE A 21 3.12 -2.66 13.55
N ASP A 22 3.06 -2.40 14.86
CA ASP A 22 4.19 -2.59 15.77
C ASP A 22 3.74 -3.08 17.17
N PRO A 23 3.92 -4.38 17.46
CA PRO A 23 3.48 -4.99 18.71
C PRO A 23 4.34 -4.60 19.92
N ASN A 24 5.51 -3.97 19.71
CA ASN A 24 6.46 -3.64 20.77
C ASN A 24 6.46 -2.15 21.12
N THR A 25 5.53 -1.36 20.57
CA THR A 25 5.51 0.08 20.78
C THR A 25 5.07 0.41 22.21
N ASN A 26 6.00 0.85 23.07
CA ASN A 26 5.64 1.59 24.28
C ASN A 26 5.15 2.98 23.84
N GLU A 27 3.86 3.22 24.03
CA GLU A 27 2.99 4.25 23.42
C GLU A 27 3.49 5.71 23.33
N LYS A 28 4.58 6.13 23.99
CA LYS A 28 4.81 7.56 24.25
C LYS A 28 6.07 8.22 23.72
N MET A 29 7.10 7.50 23.25
CA MET A 29 8.41 8.14 23.05
C MET A 29 9.10 7.94 21.70
N LYS A 30 8.88 6.82 21.00
CA LYS A 30 9.44 6.58 19.65
C LYS A 30 8.48 6.98 18.52
N THR A 31 7.22 7.19 18.86
CA THR A 31 6.12 7.36 17.93
C THR A 31 6.12 8.76 17.29
N THR A 32 6.59 9.81 17.95
CA THR A 32 6.32 11.18 17.52
C THR A 32 7.06 11.60 16.25
N ASP A 33 8.38 11.39 16.17
CA ASP A 33 9.17 11.82 15.00
C ASP A 33 8.96 10.90 13.80
N MET A 34 8.82 9.60 14.06
CA MET A 34 8.44 8.62 13.07
C MET A 34 7.06 8.91 12.49
N MET A 35 6.06 9.14 13.34
CA MET A 35 4.70 9.43 12.91
C MET A 35 4.64 10.75 12.15
N LYS A 36 5.39 11.78 12.56
CA LYS A 36 5.52 13.02 11.78
C LYS A 36 6.08 12.74 10.38
N LYS A 37 7.11 11.91 10.25
CA LYS A 37 7.66 11.52 8.95
C LYS A 37 6.65 10.75 8.11
N LEU A 38 5.93 9.79 8.68
CA LEU A 38 4.91 9.02 7.95
C LEU A 38 3.71 9.90 7.55
N ARG A 39 3.25 10.78 8.44
CA ARG A 39 2.20 11.76 8.15
C ARG A 39 2.59 12.79 7.09
N SER A 40 3.89 13.08 6.95
CA SER A 40 4.39 13.88 5.82
C SER A 40 4.33 13.14 4.47
N ILE A 41 4.07 11.83 4.48
CA ILE A 41 3.99 10.98 3.29
C ILE A 41 2.54 10.70 2.91
N ASN A 42 1.69 10.39 3.89
CA ASN A 42 0.26 10.13 3.74
C ASN A 42 -0.46 10.78 4.92
N ASP A 43 -1.50 11.58 4.70
CA ASP A 43 -2.11 12.31 5.82
C ASP A 43 -2.74 11.34 6.82
N TYR A 44 -3.31 10.23 6.31
CA TYR A 44 -3.89 9.20 7.14
C TYR A 44 -2.89 8.07 7.46
N VAL A 45 -2.42 8.04 8.71
CA VAL A 45 -1.55 6.98 9.24
C VAL A 45 -2.17 6.37 10.48
N LEU A 46 -2.36 5.06 10.47
CA LEU A 46 -2.88 4.29 11.59
C LEU A 46 -1.74 3.47 12.21
N ILE A 47 -1.69 3.42 13.54
CA ILE A 47 -0.76 2.56 14.28
C ILE A 47 -1.55 1.48 14.96
N GLU A 48 -1.17 0.23 14.70
CA GLU A 48 -1.80 -0.95 15.26
C GLU A 48 -0.77 -1.73 16.08
N THR A 49 -1.11 -2.10 17.29
CA THR A 49 -0.21 -2.86 18.19
C THR A 49 -0.69 -4.29 18.40
N ASN A 50 -1.97 -4.56 18.17
CA ASN A 50 -2.58 -5.87 18.32
C ASN A 50 -2.83 -6.53 16.96
N GLU A 51 -2.42 -7.79 16.83
CA GLU A 51 -2.54 -8.54 15.56
C GLU A 51 -4.00 -8.73 15.12
N GLU A 52 -4.90 -9.07 16.04
CA GLU A 52 -6.31 -9.32 15.72
C GLU A 52 -7.06 -8.03 15.39
N GLU A 53 -6.74 -6.94 16.08
CA GLU A 53 -7.30 -5.62 15.80
C GLU A 53 -6.83 -5.13 14.44
N CYS A 54 -5.54 -5.25 14.13
CA CYS A 54 -4.99 -4.91 12.83
C CYS A 54 -5.68 -5.68 11.69
N ILE A 55 -5.81 -7.01 11.83
CA ILE A 55 -6.47 -7.84 10.80
C ILE A 55 -7.95 -7.47 10.67
N SER A 56 -8.63 -7.24 11.80
CA SER A 56 -10.03 -6.84 11.82
C SER A 56 -10.25 -5.49 11.17
N TYR A 57 -9.35 -4.52 11.40
CA TYR A 57 -9.36 -3.23 10.72
C TYR A 57 -9.20 -3.40 9.21
N ILE A 58 -8.17 -4.13 8.76
CA ILE A 58 -7.91 -4.38 7.33
C ILE A 58 -9.14 -4.96 6.63
N LYS A 59 -9.85 -5.90 7.28
CA LYS A 59 -11.06 -6.52 6.71
C LYS A 59 -12.25 -5.56 6.62
N LYS A 60 -12.34 -4.58 7.53
CA LYS A 60 -13.44 -3.60 7.57
C LYS A 60 -13.29 -2.49 6.53
N VAL A 61 -12.07 -2.20 6.07
CA VAL A 61 -11.83 -1.21 5.02
C VAL A 61 -12.47 -1.68 3.71
N THR A 62 -13.31 -0.83 3.10
CA THR A 62 -14.02 -1.16 1.86
C THR A 62 -13.63 -0.28 0.67
N ASN A 63 -13.29 0.98 0.91
CA ASN A 63 -13.19 2.01 -0.14
C ASN A 63 -11.76 2.47 -0.40
N GLU A 64 -10.79 1.90 0.29
CA GLU A 64 -9.41 2.38 0.33
C GLU A 64 -8.43 1.23 0.11
N LYS A 65 -7.22 1.58 -0.28
CA LYS A 65 -6.09 0.67 -0.41
C LYS A 65 -5.18 0.79 0.80
N ILE A 66 -4.77 -0.35 1.33
CA ILE A 66 -3.93 -0.43 2.51
C ILE A 66 -2.48 -0.66 2.11
N PHE A 67 -1.63 0.21 2.63
CA PHE A 67 -0.18 0.07 2.62
C PHE A 67 0.21 -0.34 4.03
N LEU A 68 0.73 -1.55 4.18
CA LEU A 68 1.00 -2.12 5.51
C LEU A 68 2.51 -2.20 5.74
N VAL A 69 2.97 -1.63 6.86
CA VAL A 69 4.31 -1.86 7.36
C VAL A 69 4.26 -2.82 8.55
N ILE A 70 5.08 -3.88 8.51
CA ILE A 70 5.18 -4.86 9.60
C ILE A 70 6.65 -5.08 10.00
N PRO A 71 6.93 -5.41 11.27
CA PRO A 71 8.23 -5.90 11.66
C PRO A 71 8.46 -7.31 11.10
N GLY A 72 9.69 -7.61 10.71
CA GLY A 72 10.07 -8.93 10.21
C GLY A 72 9.77 -10.06 11.20
N THR A 73 9.80 -9.78 12.51
CA THR A 73 9.45 -10.76 13.56
C THR A 73 8.00 -11.25 13.45
N SER A 74 7.07 -10.40 13.00
CA SER A 74 5.65 -10.73 12.87
C SER A 74 5.27 -11.24 11.46
N ALA A 75 6.17 -11.12 10.48
CA ALA A 75 5.90 -11.45 9.09
C ALA A 75 5.40 -12.90 8.89
N ASN A 76 6.00 -13.88 9.57
CA ASN A 76 5.61 -15.29 9.42
C ASN A 76 4.22 -15.61 9.98
N ILE A 77 3.73 -14.82 10.93
CA ILE A 77 2.43 -15.01 11.57
C ILE A 77 1.35 -14.23 10.80
N LEU A 78 1.64 -12.97 10.46
CA LEU A 78 0.68 -12.08 9.81
C LEU A 78 0.49 -12.38 8.32
N LEU A 79 1.57 -12.57 7.56
CA LEU A 79 1.47 -12.69 6.09
C LEU A 79 0.51 -13.79 5.63
N PRO A 80 0.55 -15.03 6.17
CA PRO A 80 -0.40 -16.07 5.75
C PRO A 80 -1.87 -15.72 5.99
N ARG A 81 -2.16 -14.81 6.93
CA ARG A 81 -3.53 -14.44 7.32
C ARG A 81 -4.07 -13.27 6.51
N ILE A 82 -3.20 -12.47 5.90
CA ILE A 82 -3.57 -11.19 5.28
C ILE A 82 -3.23 -11.10 3.80
N ILE A 83 -2.33 -11.95 3.27
CA ILE A 83 -1.81 -11.75 1.91
C ILE A 83 -2.89 -11.74 0.83
N ASP A 84 -3.93 -12.56 1.00
CA ASP A 84 -5.04 -12.68 0.04
C ASP A 84 -6.12 -11.60 0.21
N LEU A 85 -6.02 -10.75 1.24
CA LEU A 85 -6.98 -9.67 1.46
C LEU A 85 -6.82 -8.61 0.36
N LYS A 86 -7.93 -8.32 -0.34
CA LYS A 86 -7.96 -7.40 -1.49
C LYS A 86 -7.68 -5.95 -1.13
N GLN A 87 -7.92 -5.60 0.14
CA GLN A 87 -7.65 -4.29 0.72
C GLN A 87 -6.15 -3.99 0.75
N ILE A 88 -5.31 -5.00 0.95
CA ILE A 88 -3.86 -4.84 0.97
C ILE A 88 -3.35 -4.73 -0.45
N GLU A 89 -2.82 -3.56 -0.77
CA GLU A 89 -2.14 -3.28 -2.02
C GLU A 89 -0.65 -3.62 -1.91
N VAL A 90 0.00 -3.14 -0.86
CA VAL A 90 1.46 -3.27 -0.69
C VAL A 90 1.82 -3.56 0.77
N ILE A 91 2.82 -4.42 0.97
CA ILE A 91 3.41 -4.72 2.26
C ILE A 91 4.89 -4.33 2.26
N PHE A 92 5.34 -3.67 3.34
CA PHE A 92 6.72 -3.37 3.61
C PHE A 92 7.15 -4.07 4.91
N ILE A 93 8.34 -4.66 4.90
CA ILE A 93 8.88 -5.33 6.09
C ILE A 93 10.05 -4.52 6.63
N ILE A 94 10.02 -4.14 7.90
CA ILE A 94 11.17 -3.51 8.59
C ILE A 94 11.84 -4.53 9.52
N CYS A 95 13.17 -4.63 9.49
CA CYS A 95 13.91 -5.57 10.33
C CYS A 95 15.39 -5.20 10.46
N ASP A 96 16.06 -5.73 11.48
CA ASP A 96 17.50 -5.50 11.66
C ASP A 96 18.37 -6.31 10.68
N VAL A 97 17.91 -7.51 10.29
CA VAL A 97 18.68 -8.45 9.44
C VAL A 97 17.87 -8.88 8.24
N ARG A 98 17.99 -8.12 7.15
CA ARG A 98 17.24 -8.32 5.90
C ARG A 98 17.34 -9.73 5.31
N ARG A 99 18.53 -10.32 5.32
CA ARG A 99 18.79 -11.65 4.72
C ARG A 99 17.89 -12.75 5.29
N LYS A 100 17.51 -12.64 6.56
CA LYS A 100 16.62 -13.61 7.23
C LYS A 100 15.26 -13.72 6.54
N TYR A 101 14.82 -12.67 5.86
CA TYR A 101 13.46 -12.55 5.34
C TYR A 101 13.38 -12.55 3.81
N PHE A 102 14.49 -12.66 3.09
CA PHE A 102 14.50 -12.58 1.62
C PHE A 102 13.59 -13.61 0.93
N TYR A 103 13.46 -14.82 1.48
CA TYR A 103 12.56 -15.84 0.94
C TYR A 103 11.10 -15.38 0.87
N LEU A 104 10.70 -14.36 1.64
CA LEU A 104 9.35 -13.81 1.61
C LEU A 104 9.08 -13.04 0.32
N LEU A 105 10.08 -12.41 -0.30
CA LEU A 105 9.92 -11.66 -1.55
C LEU A 105 9.49 -12.58 -2.69
N ASP A 106 10.10 -13.76 -2.79
CA ASP A 106 9.75 -14.75 -3.81
C ASP A 106 8.39 -15.40 -3.52
N LYS A 107 8.05 -15.55 -2.23
CA LYS A 107 6.83 -16.22 -1.78
C LYS A 107 5.58 -15.33 -1.90
N TYR A 108 5.72 -14.02 -1.69
CA TYR A 108 4.60 -13.11 -1.52
C TYR A 108 4.75 -11.86 -2.41
N PRO A 109 4.05 -11.81 -3.55
CA PRO A 109 4.26 -10.76 -4.56
C PRO A 109 3.82 -9.36 -4.11
N LYS A 110 2.97 -9.25 -3.09
CA LYS A 110 2.56 -7.96 -2.51
C LYS A 110 3.64 -7.31 -1.64
N ILE A 111 4.74 -7.99 -1.36
CA ILE A 111 5.84 -7.41 -0.58
C ILE A 111 6.68 -6.54 -1.51
N ALA A 112 6.62 -5.22 -1.32
CA ALA A 112 7.44 -4.29 -2.11
C ALA A 112 8.91 -4.31 -1.71
N GLY A 113 9.23 -4.69 -0.47
CA GLY A 113 10.60 -4.78 -0.02
C GLY A 113 10.76 -5.08 1.46
N ILE A 114 12.02 -5.33 1.81
CA ILE A 114 12.47 -5.53 3.19
C ILE A 114 13.56 -4.49 3.48
N PHE A 115 13.38 -3.75 4.56
CA PHE A 115 14.11 -2.54 4.89
C PHE A 115 14.78 -2.67 6.25
N ILE A 116 15.98 -2.11 6.36
CA ILE A 116 16.70 -1.95 7.63
C ILE A 116 16.67 -0.48 8.03
N ASP A 117 16.84 0.41 7.06
CA ASP A 117 16.83 1.85 7.24
C ASP A 117 15.44 2.45 7.01
N GLN A 118 15.09 3.44 7.83
CA GLN A 118 13.79 4.11 7.78
C GLN A 118 13.65 5.06 6.59
N GLU A 119 14.71 5.71 6.12
CA GLU A 119 14.66 6.60 4.95
C GLU A 119 14.46 5.81 3.66
N ASP A 120 15.11 4.64 3.53
CA ASP A 120 14.86 3.72 2.41
C ASP A 120 13.40 3.25 2.37
N LEU A 121 12.84 2.92 3.53
CA LEU A 121 11.43 2.57 3.68
C LEU A 121 10.53 3.74 3.27
N ASN A 122 10.74 4.93 3.84
CA ASN A 122 9.96 6.14 3.55
C ASN A 122 9.98 6.49 2.05
N SER A 123 11.15 6.38 1.42
CA SER A 123 11.32 6.60 -0.02
C SER A 123 10.50 5.60 -0.84
N ASN A 124 10.50 4.32 -0.45
CA ASN A 124 9.72 3.29 -1.11
C ASN A 124 8.21 3.45 -0.89
N ILE A 125 7.77 3.85 0.29
CA ILE A 125 6.35 4.16 0.55
C ILE A 125 5.91 5.28 -0.39
N ARG A 126 6.63 6.41 -0.42
CA ARG A 126 6.33 7.53 -1.33
C ARG A 126 6.26 7.10 -2.79
N LYS A 127 7.20 6.26 -3.24
CA LYS A 127 7.24 5.77 -4.62
C LYS A 127 6.01 4.93 -4.96
N ASN A 128 5.62 4.02 -4.08
CA ASN A 128 4.47 3.15 -4.32
C ASN A 128 3.15 3.93 -4.26
N ILE A 129 2.99 4.86 -3.31
CA ILE A 129 1.83 5.76 -3.25
C ILE A 129 1.70 6.56 -4.54
N ARG A 130 2.79 7.20 -5.00
CA ARG A 130 2.80 7.94 -6.28
C ARG A 130 2.45 7.05 -7.47
N SER A 131 2.92 5.81 -7.47
CA SER A 131 2.61 4.85 -8.53
C SER A 131 1.13 4.49 -8.55
N LEU A 132 0.53 4.22 -7.39
CA LEU A 132 -0.88 3.88 -7.28
C LEU A 132 -1.77 5.07 -7.67
N ASN A 133 -1.46 6.28 -7.19
CA ASN A 133 -2.23 7.49 -7.54
C ASN A 133 -2.22 7.73 -9.05
N LYS A 134 -1.06 7.58 -9.71
CA LYS A 134 -0.96 7.67 -11.18
C LYS A 134 -1.81 6.63 -11.90
N GLN A 135 -1.85 5.40 -11.39
CA GLN A 135 -2.71 4.36 -11.95
C GLN A 135 -4.19 4.72 -11.79
N MET A 136 -4.60 5.16 -10.60
CA MET A 136 -5.99 5.58 -10.33
C MET A 136 -6.42 6.74 -11.21
N GLU A 137 -5.57 7.77 -11.36
CA GLU A 137 -5.80 8.88 -12.27
C GLU A 137 -5.97 8.39 -13.71
N ALA A 138 -5.05 7.55 -14.21
CA ALA A 138 -5.13 6.99 -15.55
C ALA A 138 -6.42 6.19 -15.79
N PHE A 139 -6.86 5.39 -14.81
CA PHE A 139 -8.14 4.68 -14.88
C PHE A 139 -9.33 5.63 -14.90
N SER A 140 -9.32 6.70 -14.08
CA SER A 140 -10.39 7.71 -14.08
C SER A 140 -10.56 8.40 -15.45
N PHE A 141 -9.47 8.65 -16.16
CA PHE A 141 -9.52 9.20 -17.53
C PHE A 141 -10.09 8.23 -18.55
N TYR A 142 -9.95 6.92 -18.30
CA TYR A 142 -10.44 5.86 -19.17
C TYR A 142 -11.93 5.58 -18.92
N ASP A 143 -12.36 5.51 -17.65
CA ASP A 143 -13.75 5.26 -17.25
C ASP A 143 -14.71 6.39 -17.67
N GLN A 144 -14.25 7.65 -17.68
CA GLN A 144 -15.07 8.77 -18.18
C GLN A 144 -15.43 8.66 -19.68
N LYS A 145 -14.75 7.81 -20.45
CA LYS A 145 -15.04 7.60 -21.88
C LYS A 145 -15.93 6.39 -22.18
N GLN A 146 -16.28 5.55 -21.20
CA GLN A 146 -17.04 4.31 -21.44
C GLN A 146 -18.35 4.27 -20.64
N THR A 147 -19.32 5.10 -21.06
CA THR A 147 -20.72 4.66 -21.05
C THR A 147 -20.98 3.95 -22.38
N VAL A 148 -21.59 2.77 -22.34
CA VAL A 148 -21.99 1.86 -23.44
C VAL A 148 -21.10 0.59 -23.49
N SER A 149 -21.79 -0.55 -23.49
CA SER A 149 -21.30 -1.94 -23.50
C SER A 149 -19.96 -2.14 -24.22
N MET A 150 -18.92 -2.51 -23.48
CA MET A 150 -17.58 -2.78 -24.01
C MET A 150 -17.57 -4.00 -24.93
N ASP A 151 -17.32 -3.78 -26.22
CA ASP A 151 -16.86 -4.80 -27.15
C ASP A 151 -15.33 -4.96 -27.02
N LEU A 152 -14.90 -6.17 -26.69
CA LEU A 152 -13.49 -6.54 -26.50
C LEU A 152 -12.67 -6.49 -27.80
N SER A 153 -13.34 -6.43 -28.96
CA SER A 153 -12.69 -6.27 -30.27
C SER A 153 -11.97 -4.92 -30.41
N GLU A 154 -12.53 -3.87 -29.80
CA GLU A 154 -12.07 -2.48 -29.97
C GLU A 154 -10.72 -2.24 -29.29
N ARG A 155 -10.50 -2.81 -28.09
CA ARG A 155 -9.22 -2.70 -27.37
C ARG A 155 -8.06 -3.44 -28.05
N THR A 156 -8.36 -4.49 -28.82
CA THR A 156 -7.32 -5.17 -29.61
C THR A 156 -6.81 -4.25 -30.71
N ALA A 157 -7.71 -3.52 -31.38
CA ALA A 157 -7.33 -2.53 -32.38
C ALA A 157 -6.54 -1.37 -31.76
N GLU A 158 -6.98 -0.83 -30.60
CA GLU A 158 -6.27 0.25 -29.89
C GLU A 158 -4.83 -0.14 -29.52
N PHE A 159 -4.63 -1.36 -29.00
CA PHE A 159 -3.32 -1.87 -28.66
C PHE A 159 -2.43 -2.05 -29.89
N LEU A 160 -2.98 -2.60 -30.99
CA LEU A 160 -2.25 -2.74 -32.25
C LEU A 160 -1.85 -1.38 -32.84
N TRP A 161 -2.73 -0.37 -32.76
CA TRP A 161 -2.41 0.99 -33.18
C TRP A 161 -1.32 1.62 -32.34
N PHE A 162 -1.38 1.46 -31.02
CA PHE A 162 -0.33 1.95 -30.13
C PHE A 162 1.02 1.31 -30.46
N GLN A 163 1.04 0.00 -30.69
CA GLN A 163 2.26 -0.74 -31.05
C GLN A 163 2.84 -0.27 -32.39
N LEU A 164 1.99 -0.07 -33.40
CA LEU A 164 2.42 0.44 -34.71
C LEU A 164 2.99 1.86 -34.62
N ILE A 165 2.35 2.75 -33.86
CA ILE A 165 2.84 4.12 -33.66
C ILE A 165 4.16 4.10 -32.90
N HIS A 166 4.25 3.32 -31.84
CA HIS A 166 5.47 3.14 -31.06
C HIS A 166 6.62 2.66 -31.94
N ASP A 167 6.39 1.65 -32.77
CA ASP A 167 7.41 1.10 -33.66
C ASP A 167 7.84 2.10 -34.73
N VAL A 168 6.91 2.91 -35.27
CA VAL A 168 7.23 3.99 -36.21
C VAL A 168 8.06 5.08 -35.54
N VAL A 169 7.72 5.49 -34.31
CA VAL A 169 8.47 6.52 -33.56
C VAL A 169 9.88 6.04 -33.24
N ILE A 170 10.06 4.76 -32.92
CA ILE A 170 11.39 4.17 -32.65
C ILE A 170 12.21 4.00 -33.93
N CYS A 171 11.58 3.79 -35.08
CA CYS A 171 12.26 3.58 -36.36
C CYS A 171 12.54 4.87 -37.15
N LEU A 172 12.18 6.05 -36.62
CA LEU A 172 12.54 7.33 -37.24
C LEU A 172 14.00 7.68 -36.88
N PRO A 173 14.86 8.00 -37.87
CA PRO A 173 16.28 8.31 -37.67
C PRO A 173 16.55 9.64 -36.96
#